data_AF-A0A7C2J8S6-F1
#
_entry.id   AF-A0A7C2J8S6-F1
#
_cell.length_a   1.000
_cell.length_b   1.000
_cell.length_c   1.000
_cell.angle_alpha   90.00
_cell.angle_beta   90.00
_cell.angle_gamma   90.00
#
_symmetry.space_group_name_H-M   'P 1'
#
loop_
_entity.id
_entity.type
_entity.pdbx_description
1 polymer ?
#
loop_
_entity_poly.entity_id
_entity_poly.type
_entity_poly.pdbx_seq_one_letter_code
_entity_poly.pdbx_strand_id
1 'polypeptide(L)'
;MAPKRKGGSSMIVRAYVDRVETLEGGERIAVLVVRWQPGDYFTWIAPLEWLPPDTKEGSWLQISFEPDPETQQRIHQQVEQTLKELQSGNGV
;
A
#
# COMPACT_ATOMS: atom_id res chain seq x y z
N MET A 1 25.45 -7.26 -23.57
CA MET A 1 24.84 -6.15 -22.80
C MET A 1 23.58 -6.68 -22.14
N ALA A 2 23.59 -6.85 -20.81
CA ALA A 2 22.39 -7.27 -20.07
C ALA A 2 21.40 -6.11 -19.95
N PRO A 3 20.08 -6.34 -20.00
CA PRO A 3 19.10 -5.28 -19.83
C PRO A 3 19.14 -4.77 -18.38
N LYS A 4 19.30 -3.45 -18.21
CA LYS A 4 19.08 -2.79 -16.92
C LYS A 4 17.64 -3.06 -16.49
N ARG A 5 17.45 -3.80 -15.39
CA ARG A 5 16.15 -3.92 -14.72
C ARG A 5 15.72 -2.49 -14.36
N LYS A 6 14.64 -1.99 -14.97
CA LYS A 6 14.01 -0.75 -14.51
C LYS A 6 13.63 -0.98 -13.05
N GLY A 7 14.25 -0.24 -12.13
CA GLY A 7 13.86 -0.25 -10.73
C GLY A 7 12.35 0.00 -10.65
N GLY A 8 11.66 -0.72 -9.76
CA GLY A 8 10.23 -0.56 -9.58
C GLY A 8 9.92 0.93 -9.39
N SER A 9 9.05 1.47 -10.23
CA SER A 9 8.74 2.89 -10.21
C SER A 9 8.06 3.22 -8.88
N SER A 10 8.69 4.07 -8.07
CA SER A 10 8.02 4.70 -6.93
C SER A 10 6.77 5.41 -7.44
N MET A 11 5.62 5.16 -6.82
CA MET A 11 4.34 5.74 -7.21
C MET A 11 3.94 6.81 -6.21
N ILE A 12 3.77 8.04 -6.69
CA ILE A 12 3.35 9.17 -5.86
C ILE A 12 1.89 9.49 -6.15
N VAL A 13 1.07 9.53 -5.11
CA VAL A 13 -0.35 9.89 -5.21
C VAL A 13 -0.70 11.02 -4.25
N ARG A 14 -1.81 11.70 -4.54
CA ARG A 14 -2.40 12.68 -3.63
C ARG A 14 -3.58 12.06 -2.90
N ALA A 15 -3.62 12.30 -1.60
CA ALA A 15 -4.72 11.90 -0.73
C ALA A 15 -5.32 13.13 -0.06
N TYR A 16 -6.65 13.14 0.04
CA TYR A 16 -7.39 14.13 0.81
C TYR A 16 -7.82 13.51 2.14
N VAL A 17 -7.60 14.23 3.24
CA VAL A 17 -8.09 13.81 4.57
C VAL A 17 -9.56 14.19 4.65
N ASP A 18 -10.44 13.21 4.44
CA ASP A 18 -11.89 13.42 4.45
C ASP A 18 -12.40 13.69 5.86
N ARG A 19 -11.92 12.93 6.84
CA ARG A 19 -12.26 13.10 8.26
C ARG A 19 -11.25 12.40 9.16
N VAL A 20 -11.20 12.86 10.41
CA VAL A 20 -10.44 12.22 11.48
C VAL A 20 -11.41 11.77 12.56
N GLU A 21 -11.42 10.49 12.86
CA GLU A 21 -12.33 9.87 13.82
C GLU A 21 -11.56 9.42 15.07
N THR A 22 -12.27 9.34 16.19
CA THR A 22 -11.77 8.72 17.42
C THR A 22 -12.63 7.50 17.70
N LEU A 23 -12.01 6.33 17.72
CA LEU A 23 -12.66 5.06 18.02
C LEU A 23 -13.01 4.98 19.51
N GLU A 24 -13.89 4.04 19.88
CA GLU A 24 -14.32 3.84 21.27
C GLU A 24 -13.15 3.58 22.24
N GLY A 25 -12.06 2.99 21.75
CA GLY A 25 -10.83 2.77 22.51
C GLY A 25 -9.91 3.99 22.65
N GLY A 26 -10.29 5.16 22.12
CA GLY A 26 -9.47 6.38 22.11
C GLY A 26 -8.44 6.44 20.98
N GLU A 27 -8.31 5.37 20.18
CA GLU A 27 -7.49 5.35 18.98
C GLU A 27 -8.02 6.34 17.93
N ARG A 28 -7.11 7.09 17.31
CA ARG A 28 -7.47 8.07 16.28
C ARG A 28 -7.12 7.53 14.92
N ILE A 29 -8.08 7.58 14.00
CA ILE A 29 -7.91 7.16 12.61
C ILE A 29 -8.22 8.32 11.67
N ALA A 30 -7.59 8.31 10.51
CA ALA A 30 -7.90 9.21 9.41
C ALA A 30 -8.49 8.42 8.25
N VAL A 31 -9.56 8.96 7.67
CA VAL A 31 -10.16 8.45 6.44
C VAL A 31 -9.60 9.28 5.29
N LEU A 32 -8.82 8.63 4.43
CA LEU A 32 -8.16 9.27 3.30
C LEU A 32 -8.88 8.91 2.00
N VAL A 33 -9.19 9.91 1.18
CA VAL A 33 -9.61 9.69 -0.22
C VAL A 33 -8.39 9.82 -1.10
N VAL A 34 -7.94 8.70 -1.63
CA VAL A 34 -6.72 8.61 -2.43
C VAL A 34 -7.08 8.56 -3.91
N ARG A 35 -6.48 9.44 -4.71
CA ARG A 35 -6.63 9.42 -6.16
C ARG A 35 -5.51 8.58 -6.77
N TRP A 36 -5.85 7.35 -7.18
CA TRP A 36 -4.89 6.41 -7.75
C TRP A 36 -4.57 6.71 -9.21
N GLN A 37 -5.62 7.00 -10.00
CA GLN A 37 -5.55 7.42 -11.40
C GLN A 37 -6.64 8.49 -11.66
N PRO A 38 -6.60 9.23 -12.78
CA PRO A 38 -7.71 10.09 -13.16
C PRO A 38 -9.03 9.29 -13.26
N GLY A 39 -9.98 9.60 -12.38
CA GLY A 39 -11.27 8.90 -12.30
C GLY A 39 -11.30 7.68 -11.39
N ASP A 40 -10.16 7.29 -10.80
CA ASP A 40 -10.05 6.17 -9.87
C ASP A 40 -9.68 6.65 -8.47
N TYR A 41 -10.61 6.45 -7.54
CA TYR A 41 -10.49 6.89 -6.16
C TYR A 41 -10.79 5.72 -5.23
N PHE A 42 -9.99 5.58 -4.18
CA PHE A 42 -10.28 4.63 -3.12
C PHE A 42 -10.17 5.30 -1.76
N THR A 43 -10.87 4.70 -0.79
CA THR A 43 -10.81 5.13 0.60
C THR A 43 -9.77 4.30 1.32
N TRP A 44 -8.84 4.96 2.00
CA TRP A 44 -7.85 4.32 2.87
C TRP A 44 -8.05 4.79 4.30
N ILE A 45 -8.37 3.85 5.20
CA ILE A 45 -8.43 4.09 6.64
C ILE A 45 -7.04 3.80 7.20
N ALA A 46 -6.41 4.81 7.79
CA ALA A 46 -5.08 4.69 8.38
C ALA A 46 -5.08 5.21 9.83
N PRO A 47 -4.28 4.63 10.73
CA PRO A 47 -4.00 5.23 12.03
C PRO A 47 -3.47 6.65 11.86
N LEU A 48 -3.98 7.59 12.67
CA LEU A 48 -3.53 8.99 12.58
C LEU A 48 -2.03 9.14 12.90
N GLU A 49 -1.50 8.25 13.73
CA GLU A 49 -0.07 8.18 14.09
C GLU A 49 0.86 7.88 12.90
N TRP A 50 0.35 7.30 11.80
CA TRP A 50 1.14 7.06 10.59
C TRP A 50 1.28 8.32 9.72
N LEU A 51 0.51 9.37 10.03
CA LEU A 51 0.45 10.60 9.26
C LEU A 51 1.30 11.69 9.91
N PRO A 52 1.67 12.75 9.15
CA PRO A 52 2.34 13.91 9.72
C PRO A 52 1.58 14.48 10.93
N PRO A 53 2.29 14.98 11.97
CA PRO A 53 1.67 15.38 13.25
C PRO A 53 0.68 16.55 13.14
N ASP A 54 0.74 17.33 12.07
CA ASP A 54 -0.14 18.46 11.76
C ASP A 54 -1.36 18.07 10.89
N THR A 55 -1.51 16.78 10.59
CA THR A 55 -2.61 16.26 9.77
C THR A 55 -3.97 16.51 10.44
N LYS A 56 -4.86 17.18 9.70
CA LYS A 56 -6.24 17.46 10.10
C LYS A 56 -7.22 17.24 8.95
N GLU A 57 -8.50 17.15 9.27
CA GLU A 57 -9.58 17.14 8.27
C GLU A 57 -9.42 18.29 7.26
N GLY A 58 -9.63 17.99 5.98
CA GLY A 58 -9.45 18.93 4.88
C GLY A 58 -8.02 19.06 4.37
N SER A 59 -7.05 18.39 4.98
CA SER A 59 -5.65 18.46 4.55
C SER A 59 -5.40 17.64 3.30
N TRP A 60 -4.40 18.05 2.51
CA TRP A 60 -3.90 17.28 1.38
C TRP A 60 -2.54 16.67 1.73
N LEU A 61 -2.41 15.37 1.49
CA LEU A 61 -1.19 14.61 1.71
C LEU A 61 -0.63 14.12 0.37
N GLN A 62 0.69 14.06 0.29
CA GLN A 62 1.39 13.37 -0.78
C GLN A 62 1.92 12.04 -0.23
N ILE A 63 1.49 10.94 -0.84
CA ILE A 63 1.86 9.59 -0.42
C ILE A 63 2.79 9.00 -1.47
N SER A 64 3.95 8.52 -1.05
CA SER A 64 4.90 7.77 -1.88
C SER A 64 4.83 6.29 -1.55
N PHE A 65 4.45 5.48 -2.54
CA PHE A 65 4.56 4.03 -2.49
C PHE A 65 5.89 3.61 -3.08
N GLU A 66 6.77 3.10 -2.23
CA GLU A 66 8.05 2.56 -2.64
C GLU A 66 7.97 1.04 -2.75
N PRO A 67 8.51 0.43 -3.83
CA PRO A 67 8.61 -1.00 -3.91
C PRO A 67 9.59 -1.50 -2.84
N ASP A 68 9.17 -2.49 -2.06
CA ASP A 68 10.06 -3.24 -1.18
C ASP A 68 10.58 -4.47 -1.93
N PRO A 69 11.81 -4.43 -2.49
CA PRO A 69 12.35 -5.53 -3.27
C PRO A 69 12.60 -6.79 -2.44
N GLU A 70 12.84 -6.64 -1.13
CA GLU A 70 13.04 -7.79 -0.24
C GLU A 70 11.72 -8.54 -0.04
N THR A 71 10.66 -7.81 0.28
CA THR A 71 9.32 -8.39 0.41
C THR A 71 8.85 -8.99 -0.91
N GLN A 72 9.11 -8.35 -2.05
CA GLN A 72 8.80 -8.92 -3.37
C GLN A 72 9.52 -10.25 -3.64
N GLN A 73 10.81 -10.36 -3.28
CA GLN A 73 11.56 -11.60 -3.45
C GLN A 73 11.02 -12.73 -2.58
N ARG A 74 10.68 -12.43 -1.32
CA ARG A 74 10.09 -13.42 -0.40
C ARG A 74 8.74 -13.91 -0.91
N ILE A 75 7.86 -13.01 -1.35
CA ILE A 75 6.55 -13.37 -1.94
C ILE A 75 6.77 -14.25 -3.16
N HIS A 76 7.71 -13.90 -4.04
CA HIS A 76 7.99 -14.69 -5.24
C HIS A 76 8.43 -16.12 -4.91
N GLN A 77 9.38 -16.27 -3.98
CA GLN A 77 9.83 -17.59 -3.51
C GLN A 77 8.68 -18.41 -2.91
N GLN A 78 7.82 -17.77 -2.12
CA GLN A 78 6.68 -18.42 -1.49
C GLN A 78 5.64 -18.88 -2.52
N VAL A 79 5.37 -18.08 -3.55
CA VAL A 79 4.49 -18.46 -4.66
C VAL A 79 5.07 -19.64 -5.44
N GLU A 80 6.37 -19.63 -5.76
CA GLU A 80 7.02 -20.75 -6.46
C GLU A 80 6.98 -22.05 -5.65
N GLN A 81 7.19 -21.96 -4.34
CA GLN A 81 7.10 -23.10 -3.43
C GLN A 81 5.68 -23.68 -3.42
N THR A 82 4.66 -22.84 -3.22
CA THR A 82 3.26 -23.27 -3.24
C THR A 82 2.87 -23.89 -4.58
N LEU A 83 3.33 -23.34 -5.71
CA LEU A 83 3.05 -23.89 -7.03
C LEU A 83 3.68 -25.28 -7.23
N LYS A 84 4.91 -25.49 -6.74
CA LYS A 84 5.57 -26.82 -6.78
C LYS A 84 4.80 -27.84 -5.94
N GLU A 85 4.32 -27.46 -4.77
CA GLU A 85 3.54 -28.33 -3.89
C GLU A 85 2.21 -28.74 -4.55
N LEU A 86 1.50 -27.79 -5.16
CA LEU A 86 0.25 -28.07 -5.88
C LEU A 86 0.44 -28.97 -7.11
N GLN A 87 1.54 -28.81 -7.85
CA GLN A 87 1.87 -29.67 -9.00
C GLN A 87 2.28 -31.09 -8.56
N SER A 88 2.90 -31.22 -7.39
CA SER A 88 3.31 -32.50 -6.83
C SER A 88 2.15 -33.26 -6.17
N GLY A 89 1.11 -32.55 -5.73
CA GLY A 89 -0.09 -33.13 -5.09
C GLY A 89 -1.17 -33.66 -6.04
N ASN A 90 -1.13 -33.30 -7.33
CA ASN A 90 -2.09 -33.78 -8.35
C ASN A 90 -1.66 -35.09 -9.03
N GLY A 91 -0.76 -35.86 -8.41
CA GLY A 91 -0.24 -37.14 -8.91
C GLY A 91 -0.69 -38.35 -8.10
N VAL A 92 -1.99 -38.47 -7.79
CA VAL A 92 -2.60 -39.71 -7.29
C VAL A 92 -3.69 -40.17 -8.27
#